data_AF-A0A537E8D1-F1
#
_entry.id   AF-A0A537E8D1-F1
#
_cell.length_a   1.000
_cell.length_b   1.000
_cell.length_c   1.000
_cell.angle_alpha   90.00
_cell.angle_beta   90.00
_cell.angle_gamma   90.00
#
_symmetry.space_group_name_H-M   'P 1'
#
loop_
_entity.id
_entity.type
_entity.pdbx_description
1 polymer ?
#
loop_
_entity_poly.entity_id
_entity_poly.type
_entity_poly.pdbx_seq_one_letter_code
_entity_poly.pdbx_strand_id
1 'polypeptide(L)' 'MSLPKPGDNVKVTLLSGETIEGIVDWIDGNGAWVRGVQKSRWVPLEAFEPTPQEDDPKDSE' A
#
# COMPACT_ATOMS: atom_id res chain seq x y z
N MET A 1 2.40 -11.20 8.21
CA MET A 1 2.60 -9.75 7.99
C MET A 1 1.47 -9.03 8.68
N SER A 2 1.71 -7.83 9.20
CA SER A 2 0.66 -7.03 9.84
C SER A 2 0.08 -6.07 8.82
N LEU A 3 -1.23 -6.16 8.59
CA LEU A 3 -1.96 -5.09 7.91
C LEU A 3 -1.76 -3.77 8.67
N PRO A 4 -1.78 -2.62 7.98
CA PRO A 4 -1.78 -1.34 8.68
C PRO A 4 -3.02 -1.25 9.58
N LYS A 5 -3.03 -0.28 10.49
CA LYS A 5 -4.20 0.02 11.34
C LYS A 5 -4.67 1.46 11.10
N PRO A 6 -5.93 1.78 11.46
CA PRO A 6 -6.40 3.16 11.49
C PRO A 6 -5.42 4.07 12.25
N GLY A 7 -5.04 5.19 11.61
CA GLY A 7 -4.06 6.15 12.11
C GLY A 7 -2.63 5.96 11.58
N ASP A 8 -2.32 4.83 10.93
CA ASP A 8 -0.99 4.62 10.36
C ASP A 8 -0.79 5.43 9.07
N ASN A 9 0.42 5.97 8.89
CA ASN A 9 0.88 6.50 7.62
C ASN A 9 1.32 5.36 6.71
N VAL A 10 0.77 5.33 5.50
CA VAL A 10 1.06 4.31 4.49
C VAL A 10 1.47 4.98 3.17
N LYS A 11 2.38 4.32 2.47
CA LYS A 11 2.75 4.64 1.09
C LYS A 11 2.55 3.37 0.25
N VAL A 12 1.54 3.38 -0.60
CA VAL A 12 1.09 2.21 -1.35
C VAL A 12 1.18 2.49 -2.84
N THR A 13 1.82 1.59 -3.57
CA THR A 13 1.82 1.60 -5.04
C THR A 13 0.75 0.65 -5.54
N LEU A 14 -0.27 1.19 -6.22
CA LEU A 14 -1.30 0.34 -6.82
C LEU A 14 -0.76 -0.38 -8.07
N LEU A 15 -1.46 -1.43 -8.49
CA LEU A 15 -1.18 -2.15 -9.74
C LEU A 15 -1.18 -1.25 -10.99
N SER A 16 -1.86 -0.10 -10.94
CA SER A 16 -1.82 0.90 -12.02
C SER A 16 -0.51 1.69 -12.08
N GLY A 17 0.44 1.45 -11.16
CA GLY A 17 1.66 2.23 -10.98
C GLY A 17 1.47 3.54 -10.20
N GLU A 18 0.25 3.85 -9.77
CA GLU A 18 -0.02 5.07 -8.99
C GLU A 18 0.36 4.86 -7.52
N THR A 19 1.22 5.73 -7.00
CA THR A 19 1.55 5.75 -5.57
C THR A 19 0.61 6.68 -4.81
N ILE A 20 0.02 6.18 -3.73
CA ILE A 20 -0.77 6.94 -2.76
C ILE A 20 0.03 7.00 -1.47
N GLU A 21 0.15 8.21 -0.93
CA GLU A 21 0.66 8.43 0.41
C GLU A 21 -0.42 9.09 1.27
N GLY A 22 -0.70 8.52 2.44
CA GLY A 22 -1.79 8.99 3.28
C GLY A 22 -1.90 8.26 4.61
N ILE A 23 -2.94 8.61 5.36
CA ILE A 23 -3.25 8.00 6.65
C ILE A 23 -4.41 7.02 6.46
N VAL A 24 -4.29 5.82 7.02
CA VAL A 24 -5.40 4.87 7.05
C VAL A 24 -6.49 5.39 7.97
N ASP A 25 -7.69 5.58 7.44
CA ASP A 25 -8.82 6.09 8.21
C ASP A 25 -9.59 4.96 8.88
N TRP A 26 -9.91 3.92 8.10
CA TRP A 26 -10.57 2.71 8.55
C TRP A 26 -10.24 1.55 7.60
N ILE A 27 -10.46 0.33 8.09
CA ILE A 27 -10.15 -0.92 7.40
C ILE A 27 -11.37 -1.82 7.51
N ASP A 28 -11.69 -2.51 6.42
CA ASP A 28 -12.58 -3.68 6.44
C ASP A 28 -11.83 -4.94 5.99
N GLY A 29 -12.50 -6.09 6.01
CA GLY A 29 -11.89 -7.37 5.63
C GLY A 29 -11.40 -7.46 4.18
N ASN A 30 -11.64 -6.45 3.33
CA ASN A 30 -11.28 -6.41 1.92
C ASN A 30 -10.30 -5.28 1.56
N GLY A 31 -10.17 -4.25 2.40
CA GLY A 31 -9.29 -3.12 2.11
C GLY A 31 -9.27 -2.05 3.20
N ALA A 32 -8.61 -0.94 2.88
CA ALA A 32 -8.50 0.21 3.74
C ALA A 32 -8.83 1.51 3.01
N TRP A 33 -9.53 2.41 3.69
CA TRP A 33 -9.74 3.76 3.20
C TRP A 33 -8.55 4.62 3.60
N VAL A 34 -7.78 5.08 2.61
CA VAL A 34 -6.59 5.90 2.83
C VAL A 34 -6.93 7.35 2.52
N ARG A 35 -6.82 8.22 3.54
CA ARG A 35 -6.88 9.67 3.38
C ARG A 35 -5.53 10.17 2.89
N GLY A 36 -5.40 10.28 1.57
CA GLY A 36 -4.21 10.82 0.93
C GLY A 36 -4.14 12.35 1.01
N VAL A 37 -2.94 12.89 0.79
CA VAL A 37 -2.66 14.34 0.87
C VAL A 37 -3.50 15.15 -0.14
N GLN A 38 -3.70 14.61 -1.35
CA GLN A 38 -4.47 15.27 -2.41
C GLN A 38 -5.88 14.70 -2.58
N LYS A 39 -6.05 13.39 -2.35
CA LYS A 39 -7.33 12.69 -2.49
C LYS A 39 -7.38 11.48 -1.57
N SER A 40 -8.58 11.18 -1.08
CA SER A 40 -8.84 9.93 -0.35
C SER A 40 -9.24 8.83 -1.33
N ARG A 41 -8.80 7.60 -1.09
CA ARG A 41 -9.12 6.46 -1.96
C ARG A 41 -9.17 5.14 -1.19
N TRP A 42 -10.03 4.24 -1.64
CA TRP A 42 -10.04 2.85 -1.22
C TRP A 42 -8.84 2.09 -1.79
N VAL A 43 -8.10 1.40 -0.91
CA VAL A 43 -6.92 0.61 -1.25
C VAL A 43 -7.17 -0.84 -0.85
N PRO A 44 -7.05 -1.80 -1.78
CA PRO A 44 -7.29 -3.21 -1.49
C PRO A 44 -6.13 -3.79 -0.65
N LEU A 45 -6.40 -4.83 0.16
CA LEU A 45 -5.41 -5.37 1.12
C LEU A 45 -4.12 -5.85 0.44
N GLU A 46 -4.24 -6.39 -0.77
CA GLU A 46 -3.15 -6.90 -1.60
C GLU A 46 -2.16 -5.79 -1.98
N ALA A 47 -2.60 -4.53 -2.03
CA ALA A 47 -1.72 -3.41 -2.32
C ALA A 47 -0.87 -2.99 -1.10
N PHE A 48 -1.24 -3.41 0.11
CA PHE A 48 -0.41 -3.24 1.31
C PHE A 48 0.61 -4.35 1.47
N GLU A 49 0.48 -5.44 0.72
CA GLU A 49 1.56 -6.39 0.62
C GLU A 49 2.74 -5.68 -0.05
N PRO A 50 3.98 -5.89 0.42
CA PRO A 50 5.12 -5.47 -0.35
C PRO A 50 4.95 -6.14 -1.72
N THR A 51 4.76 -5.33 -2.77
CA THR A 51 5.03 -5.82 -4.13
C THR A 51 6.37 -6.50 -4.01
N PRO A 52 6.54 -7.77 -4.41
CA PRO A 52 7.86 -8.31 -4.57
C PRO A 52 8.57 -7.30 -5.45
N GLN A 53 9.46 -6.54 -4.82
CA GLN A 53 10.51 -5.85 -5.52
C GLN A 53 11.03 -6.95 -6.44
N GLU A 54 11.02 -6.72 -7.75
CA GLU A 54 11.84 -7.55 -8.62
C GLU A 54 13.22 -7.54 -7.97
N ASP A 55 13.51 -8.59 -7.18
CA ASP A 55 14.83 -9.06 -6.86
C ASP A 55 15.42 -9.25 -8.25
N ASP A 56 16.12 -8.22 -8.72
CA ASP A 56 17.03 -8.34 -9.84
C ASP A 56 17.97 -9.49 -9.45
N PRO A 57 17.87 -10.68 -10.07
CA PRO A 57 18.77 -11.74 -9.74
C PRO A 57 20.01 -11.46 -10.56
N LYS A 58 20.99 -10.76 -9.97
CA LYS A 58 22.34 -10.80 -10.50
C LYS A 58 23.39 -10.79 -9.40
N ASP A 59 23.39 -11.90 -8.69
CA ASP A 59 24.67 -12.54 -8.40
C ASP A 59 25.27 -12.99 -9.74
N SER A 60 26.33 -12.32 -10.19
CA SER A 60 27.37 -12.91 -11.04
C SER A 60 28.59 -11.99 -11.09
N GLU A 61 29.66 -12.56 -10.50
CA GLU A 61 31.11 -12.27 -10.62
C GLU A 61 31.77 -11.40 -9.54
#